data_AF-A0A0U2ICC0-F1
#
_entry.id   AF-A0A0U2ICC0-F1
#
_cell.length_a   1.000
_cell.length_b   1.000
_cell.length_c   1.000
_cell.angle_alpha   90.00
_cell.angle_beta   90.00
_cell.angle_gamma   90.00
#
_symmetry.space_group_name_H-M   'P 1'
#
loop_
_entity.id
_entity.type
_entity.pdbx_description
1 polymer ?
#
loop_
_entity_poly.entity_id
_entity_poly.type
_entity_poly.pdbx_seq_one_letter_code
_entity_poly.pdbx_strand_id
1 'polypeptide(L)' 'EGLEASGSTYISTLCDATRLEASQNLILHSVTRNHAENLERYEVWRSNPYHETVDELRHRVKGVS' A
#
# COMPACT_ATOMS: atom_id res chain seq x y z
N GLU A 1 -9.65 6.69 1.09
CA GLU A 1 -8.32 6.05 1.21
C GLU A 1 -8.21 4.67 0.54
N GLY A 2 -9.26 3.83 0.45
CA GLY A 2 -9.20 2.60 -0.35
C GLY A 2 -8.21 1.55 0.17
N LEU A 3 -7.89 1.58 1.46
CA LEU A 3 -6.91 0.70 2.09
C LEU A 3 -7.57 -0.61 2.51
N GLU A 4 -6.79 -1.70 2.45
CA GLU A 4 -7.16 -2.97 3.06
C GLU A 4 -7.50 -2.84 4.56
N ALA A 5 -8.33 -3.74 5.07
CA ALA A 5 -8.69 -3.79 6.48
C ALA A 5 -7.47 -3.98 7.40
N SER A 6 -7.61 -3.66 8.69
CA SER A 6 -6.51 -3.63 9.68
C SER A 6 -5.74 -4.95 9.85
N GLY A 7 -6.26 -6.07 9.33
CA GLY A 7 -5.56 -7.35 9.26
C GLY A 7 -4.45 -7.41 8.19
N SER A 8 -4.32 -6.39 7.34
CA SER A 8 -3.37 -6.34 6.22
C SER A 8 -1.90 -6.46 6.64
N THR A 9 -1.08 -6.85 5.67
CA THR A 9 0.38 -6.69 5.70
C THR A 9 0.79 -5.21 5.71
N TYR A 10 0.05 -4.32 5.06
CA TYR A 10 0.28 -2.87 5.07
C TYR A 10 -0.47 -2.27 6.26
N ILE A 11 0.25 -2.08 7.38
CA ILE A 11 -0.39 -1.82 8.67
C ILE A 11 -0.75 -0.34 8.90
N SER A 12 -0.18 0.57 8.11
CA SER A 12 -0.26 2.01 8.35
C SER A 12 -1.15 2.69 7.32
N THR A 13 -1.94 3.66 7.79
CA THR A 13 -2.68 4.59 6.93
C THR A 13 -1.81 5.75 6.45
N LEU A 14 -0.60 5.92 7.00
CA LEU A 14 0.28 7.07 6.76
C LEU A 14 1.55 6.72 5.97
N CYS A 15 1.97 5.45 5.96
CA CYS A 15 3.17 4.99 5.25
C CYS A 15 2.95 3.62 4.61
N ASP A 16 3.90 3.21 3.76
CA ASP A 16 3.82 1.96 3.01
C ASP A 16 4.53 0.77 3.65
N ALA A 17 5.01 0.94 4.89
CA ALA A 17 5.71 -0.11 5.60
C ALA A 17 4.81 -1.33 5.82
N THR A 18 5.36 -2.50 5.52
CA THR A 18 4.76 -3.78 5.88
C THR A 18 4.88 -4.04 7.37
N ARG A 19 4.08 -4.98 7.89
CA ARG A 19 4.16 -5.44 9.28
C ARG A 19 5.57 -5.91 9.67
N LEU A 20 6.27 -6.57 8.74
CA LEU A 20 7.63 -7.04 8.96
C LEU A 20 8.64 -5.88 9.01
N GLU A 21 8.56 -4.94 8.07
CA GLU A 21 9.44 -3.77 8.06
C GLU A 21 9.23 -2.90 9.31
N ALA A 22 7.98 -2.73 9.73
CA ALA A 22 7.64 -2.00 10.94
C ALA A 22 8.09 -2.70 12.22
N SER A 23 8.22 -4.03 12.24
CA SER A 23 8.75 -4.74 13.42
C SER A 23 10.28 -4.67 13.51
N GLN A 24 10.97 -4.50 12.38
CA GLN A 24 12.42 -4.34 12.32
C GLN A 24 12.85 -2.89 12.54
N ASN A 25 12.09 -1.93 12.05
CA ASN A 25 12.29 -0.50 12.26
C ASN A 25 11.07 0.09 12.97
N LEU A 26 11.17 0.29 14.28
CA LEU A 26 10.01 0.68 15.10
C LEU A 26 9.70 2.18 15.07
N ILE A 27 10.66 3.03 14.68
CA ILE A 27 10.57 4.49 14.93
C ILE A 27 10.73 5.28 13.64
N LEU A 28 11.62 4.87 12.73
CA LEU A 28 12.01 5.68 11.58
C LEU A 28 11.07 5.43 10.40
N HIS A 29 9.86 5.99 10.47
CA HIS A 29 8.89 6.03 9.38
C HIS A 29 8.50 7.47 9.07
N SER A 30 8.48 7.82 7.79
CA SER A 30 7.94 9.10 7.32
C SER A 30 6.51 8.93 6.84
N VAL A 31 5.73 10.01 6.91
CA VAL A 31 4.40 10.06 6.28
C VAL A 31 4.60 10.18 4.77
N THR A 32 4.18 9.17 4.02
CA THR A 32 4.28 9.15 2.54
C THR A 32 2.91 9.12 1.88
N ARG A 33 1.94 8.46 2.49
CA ARG A 33 0.58 8.34 1.92
C ARG A 33 -0.15 9.67 1.96
N ASN A 34 -0.92 9.91 0.91
CA ASN A 34 -1.89 10.99 0.84
C ASN A 34 -3.08 10.58 -0.05
N HIS A 35 -4.14 11.37 0.01
CA HIS A 35 -5.39 11.07 -0.70
C HIS A 35 -5.21 10.97 -2.22
N ALA A 36 -4.46 11.89 -2.82
CA ALA A 36 -4.27 11.92 -4.28
C ALA A 36 -3.47 10.70 -4.77
N GLU A 37 -2.39 10.35 -4.07
CA GLU A 37 -1.60 9.17 -4.36
C GLU A 37 -2.43 7.88 -4.22
N ASN A 38 -3.31 7.80 -3.21
CA ASN A 38 -4.20 6.65 -3.06
C ASN A 38 -5.20 6.53 -4.22
N LEU A 39 -5.70 7.64 -4.77
CA LEU A 39 -6.54 7.62 -5.97
C LEU A 39 -5.76 7.09 -7.19
N GLU A 40 -4.53 7.56 -7.40
CA GLU A 40 -3.68 7.08 -8.50
C GLU A 40 -3.37 5.58 -8.38
N ARG A 41 -3.05 5.12 -7.16
CA ARG A 41 -2.81 3.70 -6.88
C ARG A 41 -4.05 2.85 -7.13
N TYR A 42 -5.23 3.34 -6.77
CA TYR A 42 -6.48 2.65 -7.08
C TYR A 42 -6.72 2.52 -8.59
N GLU A 43 -6.39 3.56 -9.37
CA GLU A 43 -6.48 3.48 -10.83
C GLU A 43 -5.48 2.47 -11.41
N VAL A 44 -4.27 2.38 -10.86
CA VAL A 44 -3.29 1.33 -11.22
C VAL A 44 -3.83 -0.06 -10.91
N TRP A 45 -4.43 -0.26 -9.73
CA TRP A 45 -5.06 -1.52 -9.34
C TRP A 45 -6.19 -1.91 -10.31
N ARG A 46 -7.10 -0.97 -10.58
CA ARG A 46 -8.27 -1.17 -11.43
C ARG A 46 -7.91 -1.47 -12.89
N SER A 47 -6.90 -0.80 -13.43
CA SER A 47 -6.52 -0.92 -14.84
C SER A 47 -5.45 -2.00 -15.11
N ASN A 48 -4.68 -2.40 -14.09
CA ASN A 48 -3.53 -3.29 -14.20
C ASN A 48 -2.69 -3.05 -15.48
N PRO A 49 -2.11 -1.84 -15.65
CA PRO A 49 -1.47 -1.45 -16.90
C PRO A 49 -0.16 -2.23 -17.15
N TYR A 50 0.35 -2.92 -16.14
CA TYR A 50 1.58 -3.70 -16.19
C TYR A 50 1.33 -5.21 -16.36
N HIS A 51 0.07 -5.64 -16.46
CA HIS A 51 -0.31 -7.06 -16.58
C HIS A 51 0.31 -7.96 -15.51
N GLU A 52 0.36 -7.46 -14.29
CA GLU A 52 0.93 -8.16 -13.14
C GLU A 52 -0.06 -9.18 -12.57
N THR A 53 0.47 -10.20 -11.89
CA THR A 53 -0.37 -11.07 -11.06
C THR A 53 -0.96 -10.30 -9.88
N VAL A 54 -2.00 -10.84 -9.25
CA VAL A 54 -2.69 -10.16 -8.14
C VAL A 54 -1.73 -9.78 -7.01
N ASP A 55 -0.81 -10.66 -6.62
CA ASP A 55 0.12 -10.41 -5.51
C ASP A 55 1.17 -9.34 -5.88
N GLU A 56 1.67 -9.35 -7.11
CA GLU A 56 2.60 -8.35 -7.63
C GLU A 56 1.92 -6.97 -7.71
N LEU A 57 0.71 -6.92 -8.28
CA LEU A 57 -0.07 -5.68 -8.40
C LEU A 57 -0.42 -5.12 -7.02
N ARG A 58 -0.85 -5.98 -6.09
CA ARG A 58 -1.12 -5.61 -4.69
C ARG A 58 0.12 -5.01 -4.02
N HIS A 59 1.30 -5.57 -4.30
CA HIS A 59 2.56 -5.04 -3.80
C HIS A 59 2.90 -3.68 -4.41
N ARG A 60 2.61 -3.47 -5.70
CA ARG A 60 2.82 -2.19 -6.39
C ARG A 60 1.95 -1.09 -5.78
N VAL A 61 0.67 -1.37 -5.56
CA VAL A 61 -0.31 -0.38 -5.04
C VAL A 61 -0.33 -0.30 -3.51
N LYS A 62 0.52 -1.06 -2.83
CA LYS A 62 0.68 -1.09 -1.37
C LYS A 62 -0.64 -1.37 -0.62
N GLY A 63 -1.46 -2.27 -1.15
CA GLY A 63 -2.75 -2.65 -0.54
C GLY A 63 -3.85 -1.58 -0.67
N VAL A 64 -3.77 -0.73 -1.70
CA VAL A 64 -4.90 0.08 -2.16
C VAL A 64 -5.68 -0.72 -3.21
N SER A 65 -6.89 -1.18 -2.90
CA SER A 65 -7.65 -2.13 -3.75
C SER A 65 -9.16 -2.00 -3.62
#